data_AF-A0A959YUW7-F1
#
_entry.id   AF-A0A959YUW7-F1
#
_cell.length_a   1.000
_cell.length_b   1.000
_cell.length_c   1.000
_cell.angle_alpha   90.00
_cell.angle_beta   90.00
_cell.angle_gamma   90.00
#
_symmetry.space_group_name_H-M   'P 1'
#
loop_
_entity.id
_entity.type
_entity.pdbx_description
1 polymer ?
#
loop_
_entity_poly.entity_id
_entity_poly.type
_entity_poly.pdbx_seq_one_letter_code
_entity_poly.pdbx_strand_id
1 'polypeptide(L)'
;SKHPAMPANYVVNTKPGKDGNHKIHVQGCSKISYPSSCLDLGIHINYSIAVKEAKLYFPKIITCEYCIDKKEVSVKEKINLFRFFFLNY
;
A
#
# COMPACT_ATOMS: atom_id res chain seq x y z
N SER A 1 9.25 16.03 13.29
CA SER A 1 8.10 16.62 12.58
C SER A 1 8.14 16.23 11.12
N LYS A 2 7.05 15.63 10.62
CA LYS A 2 6.67 15.52 9.20
C LYS A 2 7.71 14.88 8.26
N HIS A 3 7.69 13.56 8.14
CA HIS A 3 8.40 12.86 7.08
C HIS A 3 7.73 13.13 5.72
N PRO A 4 8.48 13.39 4.64
CA PRO A 4 7.92 13.59 3.32
C PRO A 4 7.31 12.28 2.84
N ALA A 5 6.00 12.30 2.62
CA ALA A 5 5.26 11.16 2.15
C ALA A 5 5.49 11.03 0.64
N MET A 6 6.20 9.97 0.23
CA MET A 6 6.38 9.66 -1.18
C MET A 6 5.05 9.18 -1.78
N PRO A 7 4.73 9.57 -3.02
CA PRO A 7 3.55 9.07 -3.70
C PRO A 7 3.60 7.55 -3.84
N ALA A 8 2.54 6.88 -3.45
CA ALA A 8 2.39 5.43 -3.55
C ALA A 8 1.03 5.10 -4.14
N ASN A 9 0.93 3.98 -4.86
CA ASN A 9 -0.36 3.48 -5.33
C ASN A 9 -1.09 2.79 -4.17
N TYR A 10 -2.29 3.26 -3.84
CA TYR A 10 -3.09 2.73 -2.74
C TYR A 10 -4.23 1.86 -3.25
N VAL A 11 -4.52 0.80 -2.51
CA VAL A 11 -5.63 -0.10 -2.80
C VAL A 11 -6.43 -0.33 -1.53
N VAL A 12 -7.71 -0.65 -1.67
CA VAL A 12 -8.59 -1.02 -0.54
C VAL A 12 -9.21 -2.37 -0.80
N ASN A 13 -9.25 -3.23 0.23
CA ASN A 13 -9.93 -4.51 0.10
C ASN A 13 -11.43 -4.28 -0.15
N THR A 14 -11.99 -4.92 -1.17
CA THR A 14 -13.44 -4.86 -1.46
C THR A 14 -14.25 -5.77 -0.55
N LYS A 15 -13.61 -6.76 0.08
CA LYS A 15 -14.21 -7.59 1.13
C LYS A 15 -13.80 -7.06 2.51
N PRO A 16 -14.76 -6.77 3.40
CA PRO A 16 -14.43 -6.35 4.75
C PRO A 16 -13.80 -7.51 5.55
N GLY A 17 -13.00 -7.15 6.56
CA GLY A 17 -12.51 -8.10 7.55
C GLY A 17 -13.63 -8.63 8.46
N LYS A 18 -13.28 -9.50 9.40
CA LYS A 18 -14.23 -10.03 10.41
C LYS A 18 -14.84 -8.92 11.28
N ASP A 19 -14.16 -7.80 11.41
CA ASP A 19 -14.57 -6.59 12.12
C ASP A 19 -15.51 -5.69 11.29
N GLY A 20 -15.79 -6.06 10.04
CA GLY A 20 -16.61 -5.28 9.11
C GLY A 20 -15.90 -4.07 8.51
N ASN A 21 -14.59 -3.92 8.73
CA ASN A 21 -13.81 -2.80 8.19
C ASN A 21 -13.12 -3.18 6.88
N HIS A 22 -13.07 -2.23 5.95
CA HIS A 22 -12.24 -2.32 4.76
C HIS A 22 -10.87 -1.70 5.06
N LYS A 23 -9.81 -2.39 4.65
CA LYS A 23 -8.44 -2.00 4.97
C LYS A 23 -7.74 -1.42 3.76
N ILE A 24 -7.13 -0.25 3.92
CA ILE A 24 -6.28 0.38 2.90
C ILE A 24 -4.85 -0.14 3.02
N HIS A 25 -4.26 -0.42 1.88
CA HIS A 25 -2.91 -0.91 1.70
C HIS A 25 -2.19 -0.13 0.59
N VAL A 26 -0.86 -0.17 0.58
CA VAL A 26 -0.08 0.15 -0.62
C VAL A 26 -0.06 -1.07 -1.54
N GLN A 27 -0.09 -0.85 -2.86
CA GLN A 27 0.02 -1.92 -3.85
C GLN A 27 1.27 -2.79 -3.58
N GLY A 28 1.08 -4.11 -3.58
CA GLY A 28 2.15 -5.07 -3.25
C GLY A 28 2.40 -5.27 -1.76
N CYS A 29 1.56 -4.74 -0.87
CA CYS A 29 1.63 -5.05 0.56
C CYS A 29 1.39 -6.55 0.82
N SER A 30 2.35 -7.21 1.48
CA SER A 30 2.27 -8.64 1.84
C SER A 30 1.21 -8.97 2.91
N LYS A 31 0.60 -7.95 3.53
CA LYS A 31 -0.47 -8.10 4.53
C LYS A 31 -1.87 -7.98 3.93
N ILE A 32 -1.99 -7.88 2.61
CA ILE A 32 -3.29 -7.92 1.92
C ILE A 32 -3.82 -9.36 1.97
N SER A 33 -4.95 -9.56 2.64
CA SER A 33 -5.55 -10.89 2.81
C SER A 33 -6.13 -11.45 1.51
N TYR A 34 -6.55 -10.59 0.58
CA TYR A 34 -7.16 -10.98 -0.69
C TYR A 34 -6.71 -10.05 -1.82
N PRO A 35 -5.51 -10.26 -2.39
CA PRO A 35 -4.95 -9.36 -3.41
C PRO A 35 -5.80 -9.28 -4.68
N SER A 36 -6.58 -10.32 -4.97
CA SER A 36 -7.55 -10.35 -6.08
C SER A 36 -8.88 -9.65 -5.77
N SER A 37 -9.10 -9.19 -4.52
CA SER A 37 -10.32 -8.50 -4.08
C SER A 37 -9.95 -7.11 -3.55
N CYS A 38 -9.26 -6.33 -4.37
CA CYS A 38 -8.87 -4.96 -4.07
C CYS A 38 -9.42 -4.01 -5.13
N LEU A 39 -9.90 -2.85 -4.68
CA LEU A 39 -10.19 -1.70 -5.53
C LEU A 39 -8.94 -0.82 -5.57
N ASP A 40 -8.53 -0.43 -6.77
CA ASP A 40 -7.46 0.54 -6.96
C ASP A 40 -7.98 1.94 -6.64
N LEU A 41 -7.29 2.65 -5.73
CA LEU A 41 -7.57 4.04 -5.39
C LEU A 41 -6.59 4.99 -6.09
N GLY A 42 -5.61 4.47 -6.83
CA GLY A 42 -4.62 5.28 -7.51
C GLY A 42 -3.51 5.82 -6.62
N ILE A 43 -2.69 6.67 -7.23
CA ILE A 43 -1.45 7.20 -6.64
C ILE A 43 -1.77 8.41 -5.77
N HIS A 44 -1.44 8.33 -4.48
CA HIS A 44 -1.62 9.42 -3.54
C HIS A 44 -0.32 9.77 -2.83
N ILE A 45 -0.13 11.06 -2.54
CA ILE A 45 1.03 11.54 -1.79
C ILE A 45 1.01 11.08 -0.34
N ASN A 46 -0.15 10.71 0.21
CA ASN A 46 -0.26 10.18 1.56
C ASN A 46 -1.54 9.35 1.72
N TYR A 47 -1.58 8.52 2.77
CA TYR A 47 -2.71 7.65 3.05
C TYR A 47 -4.00 8.40 3.39
N SER A 48 -3.92 9.66 3.86
CA SER A 48 -5.12 10.41 4.26
C SER A 48 -5.98 10.78 3.05
N ILE A 49 -5.37 11.01 1.88
CA ILE A 49 -6.11 11.22 0.63
C ILE A 49 -6.76 9.90 0.18
N ALA A 50 -6.01 8.80 0.19
CA ALA A 50 -6.55 7.48 -0.11
C ALA A 50 -7.72 7.09 0.81
N VAL A 51 -7.68 7.45 2.11
CA VAL A 51 -8.80 7.27 3.06
C VAL A 51 -10.04 8.05 2.63
N LYS A 52 -9.88 9.31 2.21
CA LYS A 52 -11.00 10.12 1.73
C LYS A 52 -11.65 9.52 0.49
N GLU A 53 -10.84 9.03 -0.44
CA GLU A 53 -11.33 8.37 -1.65
C GLU A 53 -12.02 7.04 -1.35
N ALA A 54 -11.41 6.19 -0.51
CA ALA A 54 -12.00 4.91 -0.12
C ALA A 54 -13.36 5.09 0.59
N LYS A 55 -13.54 6.18 1.33
CA LYS A 55 -14.80 6.54 2.00
C LYS A 55 -15.94 6.87 1.04
N LEU A 56 -15.66 7.14 -0.23
CA LEU A 56 -16.70 7.28 -1.27
C LEU A 56 -17.38 5.94 -1.58
N TYR A 57 -16.66 4.82 -1.38
CA TYR A 57 -17.15 3.47 -1.68
C TYR A 57 -17.53 2.69 -0.43
N PHE A 58 -16.79 2.85 0.66
CA PHE A 58 -16.95 2.07 1.88
C PHE A 58 -17.02 2.97 3.12
N PRO A 59 -18.09 2.93 3.93
CA PRO A 59 -18.23 3.82 5.09
C PRO A 59 -17.27 3.47 6.24
N LYS A 60 -16.88 2.20 6.37
CA LYS A 60 -16.00 1.69 7.43
C LYS A 60 -14.61 1.39 6.86
N ILE A 61 -13.71 2.35 7.02
CA ILE A 61 -12.32 2.26 6.55
C ILE A 61 -11.35 2.26 7.73
N ILE A 62 -10.38 1.36 7.68
CA ILE A 62 -9.17 1.39 8.49
C ILE A 62 -7.93 1.34 7.60
N THR A 63 -6.80 1.75 8.16
CA THR A 63 -5.51 1.76 7.46
C THR A 63 -4.65 0.60 7.93
N CYS A 64 -3.92 -0.04 7.02
CA CYS A 64 -2.91 -1.02 7.40
C CYS A 64 -1.75 -0.33 8.12
N GLU A 65 -1.50 -0.70 9.36
CA GLU A 65 -0.43 -0.14 10.20
C GLU A 65 0.95 -0.24 9.52
N TYR A 66 1.22 -1.36 8.85
CA TYR A 66 2.44 -1.55 8.07
C TYR A 66 2.54 -0.67 6.81
N CYS A 67 1.42 -0.17 6.28
CA CYS A 67 1.41 0.70 5.10
C CYS A 67 1.49 2.18 5.47
N ILE A 68 1.08 2.53 6.69
CA ILE A 68 1.24 3.89 7.23
C ILE A 68 2.72 4.16 7.56
N ASP A 69 3.44 3.13 8.01
CA ASP A 69 4.81 3.26 8.50
C ASP A 69 5.89 2.86 7.46
N LYS A 70 5.50 2.34 6.29
CA LYS A 70 6.45 2.06 5.21
C LYS A 70 6.96 3.36 4.59
N LYS A 71 7.98 3.93 5.22
CA LYS A 71 9.09 4.57 4.49
C LYS A 71 9.67 3.50 3.56
N GLU A 72 9.58 3.76 2.27
CA GLU A 72 10.34 3.13 1.18
C GLU A 72 10.83 1.68 1.39
N VAL A 73 10.35 0.75 0.55
CA VAL A 73 11.28 -0.29 0.08
C VAL A 73 12.28 0.44 -0.81
N SER A 74 13.43 0.80 -0.23
CA SER A 74 14.44 1.59 -0.93
C SER A 74 14.88 0.86 -2.20
N VAL A 75 15.06 1.62 -3.27
CA VAL A 75 15.53 1.15 -4.58
C VAL A 75 16.85 0.34 -4.48
N LYS A 76 17.59 0.44 -3.36
CA LYS A 76 18.81 -0.35 -3.10
C LYS A 76 18.61 -1.86 -3.10
N GLU A 77 17.45 -2.39 -2.70
CA GLU A 77 17.23 -3.86 -2.72
C GLU A 77 16.98 -4.39 -4.15
N LYS A 78 16.38 -3.59 -5.03
CA LYS A 78 16.24 -3.95 -6.45
C LYS A 78 17.58 -3.92 -7.20
N ILE A 79 18.48 -3.01 -6.84
CA ILE A 79 19.83 -2.91 -7.45
C ILE A 79 20.72 -4.09 -7.03
N ASN A 80 20.59 -4.60 -5.80
CA ASN A 80 21.39 -5.75 -5.33
C ASN A 80 21.02 -7.06 -6.04
N LEU A 81 19.73 -7.28 -6.35
CA LEU A 81 19.33 -8.42 -7.18
C LEU A 81 19.84 -8.30 -8.62
N PHE A 82 19.85 -7.09 -9.19
CA PHE A 82 20.39 -6.88 -10.54
C PHE A 82 21.91 -7.10 -10.63
N ARG A 83 22.66 -6.70 -9.60
CA ARG A 83 24.12 -6.96 -9.52
C ARG A 83 24.47 -8.43 -9.31
N PHE A 84 23.65 -9.19 -8.57
CA PHE A 84 23.93 -10.61 -8.32
C PHE A 84 23.75 -11.47 -9.57
N PHE A 85 22.82 -11.11 -10.46
CA PHE A 85 22.52 -11.88 -11.68
C PHE A 85 23.32 -11.45 -12.91
N PHE A 86 23.82 -10.20 -13.01
CA PHE A 86 24.45 -9.69 -14.25
C PHE A 86 25.97 -9.42 -14.17
N LEU A 87 26.64 -9.70 -13.05
CA LEU A 87 28.10 -9.56 -12.94
C LEU A 87 28.86 -10.90 -12.80
N ASN A 88 28.18 -12.03 -12.99
CA ASN A 88 28.78 -13.37 -12.99
C ASN A 88 28.64 -14.10 -14.35
N TYR A 89 28.44 -13.37 -15.44
CA TYR A 89 28.57 -13.86 -16.82
C TYR A 89 29.47 -12.93 -17.62
#